data_AF-A0A318ZI22-F1
#
_entry.id   AF-A0A318ZI22-F1
#
_cell.length_a   1.000
_cell.length_b   1.000
_cell.length_c   1.000
_cell.angle_alpha   90.00
_cell.angle_beta   90.00
_cell.angle_gamma   90.00
#
_symmetry.space_group_name_H-M   'P 1'
#
loop_
_entity.id
_entity.type
_entity.pdbx_description
1 polymer ?
#
loop_
_entity_poly.entity_id
_entity_poly.type
_entity_poly.pdbx_seq_one_letter_code
_entity_poly.pdbx_strand_id
1 'polypeptide(L)'
;MAQAFSTTSNPSFGLVDHEEALPSYYLIEYRGVAFRVQMDHNDDELIPRRFLAEAELSEDFTSPPWIHRALQTMEQGSLIRMAEWNRLDTKYKEVFENLVRIPLLRDGLFDGGHEVTGQPTDDQPLLARESRRFRRIVKRQQRAIVTFMQDILKDAPMTHTSPDGQSEVYLNPKYLQKRIRYWMGRIQHRERLLIGPETNAFLTVDSRPGDRVWSRHLVPITVTTNPNVTVRTHLTRAVKTLIGQYCYQLRDVSNNIQSLPDQEAYLIHIHGSHLHILRLIAPGFKTSRIRSNVHKQFVYDDTYTSLNPHQADQLALRILANSDGDPDALRKGLKDRSVRKVLEQVEWFRLYCGDATVGTVEEIVNCDPTVFQVLVSREYDLWDEEGFRKAVRNVRALYKYLMSGTARIGSLQKMFWDWPKAAADDDDDYDEMDFAWFWDSDRFASGSEENTDDEESDYENLEKYEAELEGEAGVDETVYGSEDNNEELAEDLDDARDAILE
;
A
#
# COMPACT_ATOMS: atom_id res chain seq x y z
N MET A 1 -33.36 -26.75 22.52
CA MET A 1 -32.89 -26.50 23.90
C MET A 1 -31.38 -26.38 23.83
N ALA A 2 -30.74 -25.21 23.81
CA ALA A 2 -30.94 -24.01 24.63
C ALA A 2 -30.92 -24.35 26.13
N GLN A 3 -29.77 -24.15 26.77
CA GLN A 3 -29.51 -23.19 27.85
C GLN A 3 -28.20 -23.60 28.55
N ALA A 4 -27.17 -22.76 28.49
CA ALA A 4 -26.98 -21.55 29.29
C ALA A 4 -26.36 -21.87 30.64
N PHE A 5 -25.13 -21.39 30.82
CA PHE A 5 -24.70 -20.85 32.10
C PHE A 5 -24.39 -19.37 31.89
N SER A 6 -25.09 -18.57 32.68
CA SER A 6 -25.05 -17.12 32.74
C SER A 6 -24.38 -16.71 34.03
N THR A 7 -23.49 -15.71 33.93
CA THR A 7 -23.20 -14.63 34.91
C THR A 7 -22.53 -15.03 36.23
N THR A 8 -21.49 -14.36 36.73
CA THR A 8 -21.31 -12.92 36.92
C THR A 8 -19.84 -12.63 37.29
N SER A 9 -19.27 -11.53 36.80
CA SER A 9 -18.76 -10.44 37.64
C SER A 9 -18.25 -9.29 36.77
N ASN A 10 -18.96 -8.17 36.83
CA ASN A 10 -18.50 -6.86 36.37
C ASN A 10 -17.31 -6.41 37.22
N PRO A 11 -16.41 -5.62 36.63
CA PRO A 11 -15.95 -4.41 37.29
C PRO A 11 -16.33 -3.16 36.48
N SER A 12 -17.13 -2.33 37.16
CA SER A 12 -17.12 -0.87 37.14
C SER A 12 -16.46 -0.12 35.98
N PHE A 13 -17.29 0.68 35.31
CA PHE A 13 -16.99 1.91 34.59
C PHE A 13 -15.74 2.65 35.10
N GLY A 14 -14.66 2.54 34.32
CA GLY A 14 -13.68 3.59 34.15
C GLY A 14 -13.76 4.05 32.70
N LEU A 15 -14.01 5.34 32.48
CA LEU A 15 -13.74 6.00 31.20
C LEU A 15 -12.25 5.81 30.92
N VAL A 16 -11.92 4.86 30.06
CA VAL A 16 -10.60 4.77 29.46
C VAL A 16 -10.78 5.27 28.04
N ASP A 17 -10.20 6.44 27.77
CA ASP A 17 -9.91 6.91 26.42
C ASP A 17 -8.93 5.91 25.80
N HIS A 18 -9.45 4.80 25.28
CA HIS A 18 -8.72 3.96 24.35
C HIS A 18 -8.99 4.54 22.96
N GLU A 19 -8.09 5.41 22.49
CA GLU A 19 -7.81 5.49 21.06
C GLU A 19 -7.43 4.07 20.62
N GLU A 20 -8.41 3.29 20.13
CA GLU A 20 -8.12 1.98 19.52
C GLU A 20 -7.29 2.25 18.27
N ALA A 21 -5.97 2.16 18.42
CA ALA A 21 -5.03 2.28 17.32
C ALA A 21 -5.41 1.27 16.23
N LEU A 22 -5.46 1.74 14.98
CA LEU A 22 -5.70 0.88 13.82
C LEU A 22 -4.75 -0.32 13.82
N PRO A 23 -5.19 -1.49 13.32
CA PRO A 23 -4.30 -2.62 13.17
C PRO A 23 -3.17 -2.25 12.19
N SER A 24 -1.94 -2.68 12.50
CA SER A 24 -0.76 -2.41 11.67
C SER A 24 -0.88 -2.97 10.25
N TYR A 25 -1.70 -4.01 10.05
CA TYR A 25 -2.03 -4.51 8.72
C TYR A 25 -3.41 -5.18 8.65
N TYR A 26 -3.96 -5.23 7.43
CA TYR A 26 -5.14 -6.03 7.07
C TYR A 26 -4.75 -7.16 6.12
N LEU A 27 -5.21 -8.38 6.38
CA LEU A 27 -5.07 -9.49 5.45
C LEU A 27 -6.30 -9.60 4.55
N ILE A 28 -6.09 -9.40 3.25
CA ILE A 28 -7.14 -9.48 2.23
C ILE A 28 -6.87 -10.67 1.35
N GLU A 29 -7.63 -11.74 1.55
CA GLU A 29 -7.58 -12.89 0.67
C GLU A 29 -8.50 -12.69 -0.53
N TYR A 30 -7.96 -12.90 -1.72
CA TYR A 30 -8.74 -12.88 -2.94
C TYR A 30 -8.30 -14.00 -3.88
N ARG A 31 -9.20 -14.98 -4.11
CA ARG A 31 -8.99 -16.08 -5.08
C ARG A 31 -7.71 -16.89 -4.83
N GLY A 32 -7.39 -17.19 -3.57
CA GLY A 32 -6.21 -17.98 -3.19
C GLY A 32 -4.88 -17.22 -3.29
N VAL A 33 -4.94 -15.89 -3.41
CA VAL A 33 -3.81 -14.98 -3.26
C VAL A 33 -4.13 -14.06 -2.09
N ALA A 34 -3.20 -13.92 -1.15
CA ALA A 34 -3.34 -13.04 -0.01
C ALA A 34 -2.59 -11.72 -0.25
N PHE A 35 -3.20 -10.63 0.19
CA PHE A 35 -2.61 -9.30 0.16
C PHE A 35 -2.51 -8.81 1.59
N ARG A 36 -1.28 -8.65 2.08
CA ARG A 36 -1.00 -8.01 3.36
C ARG A 36 -0.95 -6.52 3.11
N VAL A 37 -2.00 -5.84 3.55
CA VAL A 37 -2.18 -4.40 3.39
C VAL A 37 -1.67 -3.73 4.65
N GLN A 38 -0.46 -3.20 4.60
CA GLN A 38 0.18 -2.57 5.73
C GLN A 38 -0.17 -1.09 5.77
N MET A 39 -0.52 -0.59 6.95
CA MET A 39 -1.06 0.74 7.16
C MET A 39 0.03 1.72 7.61
N ASP A 40 -0.20 3.01 7.37
CA ASP A 40 0.62 4.12 7.89
C ASP A 40 2.12 4.04 7.53
N HIS A 41 2.41 3.67 6.28
CA HIS A 41 3.78 3.66 5.77
C HIS A 41 4.34 5.06 5.59
N ASN A 42 5.66 5.17 5.75
CA ASN A 42 6.36 6.40 5.49
C ASN A 42 6.32 6.74 4.00
N ASP A 43 6.30 8.04 3.70
CA ASP A 43 6.24 8.55 2.33
C ASP A 43 7.36 7.98 1.43
N ASP A 44 8.56 7.74 1.99
CA ASP A 44 9.75 7.26 1.28
C ASP A 44 9.74 5.76 0.94
N GLU A 45 8.94 4.96 1.66
CA GLU A 45 8.68 3.56 1.31
C GLU A 45 7.68 3.45 0.16
N LEU A 46 6.83 4.46 -0.03
CA LEU A 46 5.87 4.55 -1.13
C LEU A 46 6.51 5.12 -2.39
N ILE A 47 7.35 6.14 -2.27
CA ILE A 47 7.97 6.83 -3.41
C ILE A 47 9.44 7.05 -3.08
N PRO A 48 10.39 6.72 -3.99
CA PRO A 48 11.81 6.84 -3.67
C PRO A 48 12.21 8.24 -3.19
N ARG A 49 13.07 8.28 -2.17
CA ARG A 49 13.41 9.48 -1.40
C ARG A 49 13.94 10.62 -2.27
N ARG A 50 14.75 10.34 -3.30
CA ARG A 50 15.23 11.39 -4.22
C ARG A 50 14.09 12.22 -4.81
N PHE A 51 12.99 11.58 -5.22
CA PHE A 51 11.89 12.28 -5.88
C PHE A 51 11.05 13.08 -4.88
N LEU A 52 11.00 12.63 -3.62
CA LEU A 52 10.41 13.39 -2.52
C LEU A 52 11.24 14.64 -2.23
N ALA A 53 12.57 14.51 -2.10
CA ALA A 53 13.48 15.63 -1.89
C ALA A 53 13.38 16.65 -3.05
N GLU A 54 13.38 16.19 -4.29
CA GLU A 54 13.21 17.09 -5.43
C GLU A 54 11.80 17.72 -5.53
N ALA A 55 10.78 17.12 -4.91
CA ALA A 55 9.44 17.70 -4.85
C ALA A 55 9.37 18.82 -3.79
N GLU A 56 10.13 18.72 -2.71
CA GLU A 56 10.23 19.76 -1.67
C GLU A 56 10.86 21.05 -2.18
N LEU A 57 11.74 20.95 -3.18
CA LEU A 57 12.35 22.12 -3.84
C LEU A 57 11.36 22.92 -4.70
N SER A 58 10.12 22.46 -4.86
CA SER A 58 9.13 23.15 -5.69
C SER A 58 8.44 24.31 -4.98
N GLU A 59 8.03 25.31 -5.78
CA GLU A 59 7.22 26.42 -5.28
C GLU A 59 5.91 25.95 -4.63
N ASP A 60 5.33 24.87 -5.15
CA ASP A 60 4.07 24.27 -4.66
C ASP A 60 4.18 23.76 -3.22
N PHE A 61 5.38 23.31 -2.83
CA PHE A 61 5.66 22.84 -1.49
C PHE A 61 5.97 23.99 -0.53
N THR A 62 6.73 24.98 -1.00
CA THR A 62 7.21 26.10 -0.19
C THR A 62 6.16 27.19 0.04
N SER A 63 5.25 27.39 -0.92
CA SER A 63 4.21 28.43 -0.85
C SER A 63 2.83 27.81 -0.63
N PRO A 64 2.25 27.89 0.58
CA PRO A 64 0.92 27.36 0.83
C PRO A 64 -0.13 28.14 0.02
N PRO A 65 -1.18 27.47 -0.49
CA PRO A 65 -2.26 28.15 -1.19
C PRO A 65 -2.87 29.26 -0.35
N TRP A 66 -3.40 30.28 -1.02
CA TRP A 66 -4.05 31.43 -0.39
C TRP A 66 -4.96 31.08 0.79
N ILE A 67 -5.69 29.95 0.70
CA ILE A 67 -6.65 29.58 1.74
C ILE A 67 -6.02 29.27 3.10
N HIS A 68 -4.86 28.61 3.17
CA HIS A 68 -4.21 28.36 4.47
C HIS A 68 -3.66 29.66 5.07
N ARG A 69 -3.15 30.56 4.22
CA ARG A 69 -2.75 31.92 4.65
C ARG A 69 -3.94 32.70 5.19
N ALA A 70 -5.08 32.62 4.52
CA ALA A 70 -6.32 33.26 4.97
C ALA A 70 -6.80 32.69 6.32
N LEU A 71 -6.78 31.35 6.48
CA LEU A 71 -7.12 30.67 7.74
C LEU A 71 -6.25 31.14 8.91
N GLN A 72 -4.94 31.28 8.70
CA GLN A 72 -4.01 31.74 9.75
C GLN A 72 -4.26 33.20 10.18
N THR A 73 -4.67 34.07 9.25
CA THR A 73 -4.92 35.49 9.53
C THR A 73 -6.28 35.79 10.15
N MET A 74 -7.18 34.81 10.18
CA MET A 74 -8.55 35.00 10.66
C MET A 74 -8.65 34.72 12.16
N GLU A 75 -9.36 35.61 12.87
CA GLU A 75 -9.80 35.32 14.24
C GLU A 75 -10.73 34.10 14.23
N GLN A 76 -10.55 33.20 15.20
CA GLN A 76 -11.29 31.95 15.36
C GLN A 76 -12.80 32.20 15.26
N GLY A 77 -13.45 31.65 14.22
CA GLY A 77 -14.91 31.69 14.04
C GLY A 77 -15.42 32.48 12.83
N SER A 78 -14.55 33.17 12.08
CA SER A 78 -14.97 33.78 10.80
C SER A 78 -15.07 32.75 9.67
N LEU A 79 -16.18 32.76 8.94
CA LEU A 79 -16.41 31.86 7.80
C LEU A 79 -15.65 32.35 6.57
N ILE A 80 -14.74 31.53 6.03
CA ILE A 80 -14.06 31.83 4.77
C ILE A 80 -15.07 31.88 3.63
N ARG A 81 -15.14 33.04 2.98
CA ARG A 81 -15.92 33.21 1.77
C ARG A 81 -15.03 32.89 0.58
N MET A 82 -15.28 31.74 -0.06
CA MET A 82 -14.59 31.34 -1.29
C MET A 82 -14.72 32.37 -2.43
N ALA A 83 -15.73 33.23 -2.40
CA ALA A 83 -15.89 34.35 -3.33
C ALA A 83 -14.78 35.42 -3.21
N GLU A 84 -14.10 35.48 -2.07
CA GLU A 84 -13.04 36.44 -1.76
C GLU A 84 -11.65 35.89 -2.07
N TRP A 85 -11.57 34.72 -2.74
CA TRP A 85 -10.31 34.13 -3.19
C TRP A 85 -9.47 35.13 -4.00
N ASN A 86 -8.18 35.23 -3.68
CA ASN A 86 -7.27 36.18 -4.31
C ASN A 86 -7.28 36.03 -5.84
N ARG A 87 -7.46 37.13 -6.57
CA ARG A 87 -7.51 37.11 -8.04
C ARG A 87 -6.18 36.74 -8.69
N LEU A 88 -5.06 36.97 -8.00
CA LEU A 88 -3.71 36.70 -8.50
C LEU A 88 -3.25 35.26 -8.21
N ASP A 89 -3.63 34.72 -7.05
CA ASP A 89 -3.35 33.34 -6.68
C ASP A 89 -4.60 32.51 -6.98
N THR A 90 -4.69 31.92 -8.17
CA THR A 90 -5.85 31.10 -8.57
C THR A 90 -5.60 29.60 -8.39
N LYS A 91 -4.40 29.22 -7.95
CA LYS A 91 -3.98 27.82 -7.84
C LYS A 91 -4.78 27.13 -6.74
N TYR A 92 -5.20 25.90 -6.99
CA TYR A 92 -6.03 25.08 -6.08
C TYR A 92 -7.42 25.65 -5.75
N LYS A 93 -7.81 26.82 -6.28
CA LYS A 93 -9.12 27.43 -6.00
C LYS A 93 -10.28 26.46 -6.26
N GLU A 94 -10.29 25.83 -7.43
CA GLU A 94 -11.35 24.90 -7.79
C GLU A 94 -11.31 23.63 -6.92
N VAL A 95 -10.14 23.19 -6.43
CA VAL A 95 -10.03 22.08 -5.48
C VAL A 95 -10.86 22.40 -4.23
N PHE A 96 -10.57 23.53 -3.58
CA PHE A 96 -11.23 23.94 -2.35
C PHE A 96 -12.71 24.31 -2.55
N GLU A 97 -13.09 24.91 -3.69
CA GLU A 97 -14.50 25.12 -4.04
C GLU A 97 -15.30 23.81 -4.17
N ASN A 98 -14.65 22.73 -4.61
CA ASN A 98 -15.26 21.41 -4.65
C ASN A 98 -15.29 20.76 -3.26
N LEU A 99 -14.22 20.87 -2.47
CA LEU A 99 -14.12 20.30 -1.12
C LEU A 99 -15.15 20.89 -0.14
N VAL A 100 -15.40 22.20 -0.15
CA VAL A 100 -16.42 22.83 0.74
C VAL A 100 -17.80 22.20 0.58
N ARG A 101 -18.08 21.68 -0.62
CA ARG A 101 -19.38 21.09 -0.96
C ARG A 101 -19.49 19.61 -0.59
N ILE A 102 -18.53 19.07 0.18
CA ILE A 102 -18.44 17.67 0.63
C ILE A 102 -18.54 17.57 2.17
N PRO A 103 -19.57 18.12 2.83
CA PRO A 103 -19.62 18.16 4.29
C PRO A 103 -19.94 16.80 4.96
N LEU A 104 -20.20 15.73 4.20
CA LEU A 104 -20.61 14.43 4.77
C LEU A 104 -19.43 13.51 5.11
N LEU A 105 -18.22 13.83 4.64
CA LEU A 105 -17.02 13.02 4.83
C LEU A 105 -15.95 13.94 5.42
N ARG A 106 -16.19 14.41 6.65
CA ARG A 106 -15.30 15.35 7.33
C ARG A 106 -14.13 14.65 8.00
N ASP A 107 -14.38 13.46 8.52
CA ASP A 107 -13.37 12.67 9.20
C ASP A 107 -12.63 11.78 8.19
N GLY A 108 -11.42 11.38 8.53
CA GLY A 108 -10.63 10.44 7.74
C GLY A 108 -11.33 9.07 7.65
N LEU A 109 -11.04 8.32 6.59
CA LEU A 109 -11.48 6.92 6.52
C LEU A 109 -10.79 6.09 7.60
N PHE A 110 -9.54 6.41 7.91
CA PHE A 110 -8.70 5.68 8.86
C PHE A 110 -8.97 6.08 10.31
N ASP A 111 -9.47 7.28 10.57
CA ASP A 111 -9.87 7.75 11.90
C ASP A 111 -11.20 7.13 12.39
N GLY A 112 -11.57 5.97 11.86
CA GLY A 112 -12.67 5.16 12.37
C GLY A 112 -13.81 4.89 11.41
N GLY A 113 -13.83 5.49 10.22
CA GLY A 113 -14.88 5.31 9.21
C GLY A 113 -16.28 5.20 9.83
N HIS A 114 -17.09 4.25 9.34
CA HIS A 114 -18.32 3.86 10.04
C HIS A 114 -18.10 2.81 11.15
N GLU A 115 -16.89 2.25 11.28
CA GLU A 115 -16.55 1.18 12.24
C GLU A 115 -16.59 1.70 13.69
N VAL A 116 -16.14 2.94 13.95
CA VAL A 116 -16.15 3.57 15.27
C VAL A 116 -17.56 3.98 15.73
N THR A 117 -18.50 4.16 14.79
CA THR A 117 -19.88 4.56 15.13
C THR A 117 -20.79 3.41 15.55
N GLY A 118 -20.32 2.14 15.48
CA GLY A 118 -21.04 0.96 15.94
C GLY A 118 -22.33 0.62 15.18
N GLN A 119 -22.59 1.25 14.01
CA GLN A 119 -23.79 0.99 13.21
C GLN A 119 -23.53 0.01 12.05
N PRO A 120 -24.51 -0.81 11.61
CA PRO A 120 -24.27 -1.90 10.68
C PRO A 120 -23.82 -1.42 9.28
N THR A 121 -22.63 -1.89 8.92
CA THR A 121 -22.00 -2.15 7.61
C THR A 121 -22.81 -1.92 6.33
N ASP A 122 -22.21 -1.17 5.39
CA ASP A 122 -22.16 -1.22 3.91
C ASP A 122 -23.42 -1.57 3.06
N ASP A 123 -24.40 -2.33 3.56
CA ASP A 123 -25.47 -2.98 2.79
C ASP A 123 -26.85 -2.33 2.91
N GLN A 124 -27.03 -1.32 3.76
CA GLN A 124 -28.30 -0.59 3.76
C GLN A 124 -28.37 0.34 2.55
N PRO A 125 -29.31 0.13 1.62
CA PRO A 125 -29.46 1.01 0.48
C PRO A 125 -29.90 2.38 0.98
N LEU A 126 -29.09 3.40 0.69
CA LEU A 126 -29.44 4.79 0.95
C LEU A 126 -30.82 5.11 0.38
N LEU A 127 -31.61 5.89 1.13
CA LEU A 127 -32.86 6.42 0.62
C LEU A 127 -32.61 7.16 -0.71
N ALA A 128 -33.57 7.12 -1.64
CA ALA A 128 -33.37 7.63 -3.00
C ALA A 128 -32.89 9.11 -3.04
N ARG A 129 -33.32 9.92 -2.05
CA ARG A 129 -32.89 11.32 -1.88
C ARG A 129 -31.43 11.43 -1.45
N GLU A 130 -31.00 10.61 -0.50
CA GLU A 130 -29.63 10.54 0.01
C GLU A 130 -28.68 10.02 -1.05
N SER A 131 -29.09 8.95 -1.76
CA SER A 131 -28.40 8.43 -2.95
C SER A 131 -28.12 9.54 -3.97
N ARG A 132 -29.11 10.38 -4.30
CA ARG A 132 -28.94 11.50 -5.25
C ARG A 132 -28.00 12.58 -4.71
N ARG A 133 -28.08 12.89 -3.42
CA ARG A 133 -27.19 13.86 -2.76
C ARG A 133 -25.74 13.35 -2.77
N PHE A 134 -25.54 12.09 -2.41
CA PHE A 134 -24.23 11.46 -2.35
C PHE A 134 -23.57 11.33 -3.72
N ARG A 135 -24.33 11.03 -4.78
CA ARG A 135 -23.80 11.07 -6.17
C ARG A 135 -23.22 12.43 -6.55
N ARG A 136 -23.75 13.54 -6.02
CA ARG A 136 -23.17 14.87 -6.25
C ARG A 136 -21.85 15.02 -5.50
N ILE A 137 -21.77 14.50 -4.28
CA ILE A 137 -20.54 14.49 -3.47
C ILE A 137 -19.45 13.67 -4.16
N VAL A 138 -19.76 12.47 -4.67
CA VAL A 138 -18.85 11.64 -5.47
C VAL A 138 -18.27 12.45 -6.65
N LYS A 139 -19.13 13.16 -7.40
CA LYS A 139 -18.66 14.02 -8.51
C LYS A 139 -17.78 15.18 -8.05
N ARG A 140 -17.99 15.71 -6.85
CA ARG A 140 -17.17 16.79 -6.27
C ARG A 140 -15.81 16.28 -5.82
N GLN A 141 -15.75 15.13 -5.16
CA GLN A 141 -14.48 14.45 -4.82
C GLN A 141 -13.66 14.19 -6.09
N GLN A 142 -14.30 13.65 -7.14
CA GLN A 142 -13.66 13.41 -8.43
C GLN A 142 -13.06 14.68 -9.04
N ARG A 143 -13.79 15.80 -8.97
CA ARG A 143 -13.30 17.08 -9.47
C ARG A 143 -12.17 17.63 -8.63
N ALA A 144 -12.29 17.57 -7.31
CA ALA A 144 -11.26 18.03 -6.40
C ALA A 144 -9.93 17.32 -6.67
N ILE A 145 -9.91 15.98 -6.73
CA ILE A 145 -8.66 15.22 -6.94
C ILE A 145 -8.06 15.42 -8.33
N VAL A 146 -8.88 15.43 -9.39
CA VAL A 146 -8.37 15.63 -10.75
C VAL A 146 -7.84 17.05 -10.92
N THR A 147 -8.56 18.06 -10.45
CA THR A 147 -8.09 19.45 -10.53
C THR A 147 -6.84 19.67 -9.67
N PHE A 148 -6.76 19.07 -8.47
CA PHE A 148 -5.57 19.11 -7.62
C PHE A 148 -4.34 18.57 -8.36
N MET A 149 -4.50 17.41 -8.99
CA MET A 149 -3.47 16.77 -9.81
C MET A 149 -3.09 17.61 -11.04
N GLN A 150 -4.05 18.31 -11.66
CA GLN A 150 -3.79 19.22 -12.79
C GLN A 150 -3.01 20.47 -12.36
N ASP A 151 -3.38 21.07 -11.22
CA ASP A 151 -2.72 22.25 -10.69
C ASP A 151 -1.26 21.96 -10.29
N ILE A 152 -0.95 20.75 -9.80
CA ILE A 152 0.44 20.30 -9.55
C ILE A 152 1.24 20.19 -10.86
N LEU A 153 0.64 19.68 -11.93
CA LEU A 153 1.34 19.47 -13.21
C LEU A 153 1.49 20.74 -14.05
N LYS A 154 0.64 21.74 -13.81
CA LYS A 154 0.58 22.95 -14.64
C LYS A 154 1.88 23.75 -14.63
N ASP A 155 2.51 23.86 -13.46
CA ASP A 155 3.68 24.71 -13.26
C ASP A 155 5.01 23.95 -13.46
N ALA A 156 4.95 22.62 -13.58
CA ALA A 156 6.11 21.79 -13.89
C ALA A 156 5.69 20.61 -14.79
N PRO A 157 5.37 20.88 -16.06
CA PRO A 157 5.02 19.82 -17.00
C PRO A 157 6.23 18.90 -17.19
N MET A 158 6.12 17.68 -16.67
CA MET A 158 7.13 16.64 -16.90
C MET A 158 6.87 16.04 -18.27
N THR A 159 7.59 16.56 -19.26
CA THR A 159 7.55 16.07 -20.64
C THR A 159 8.79 15.23 -20.92
N HIS A 160 8.60 14.19 -21.72
CA HIS A 160 9.66 13.35 -22.26
C HIS A 160 9.59 13.42 -23.78
N THR A 161 10.64 13.91 -24.41
CA THR A 161 10.67 14.06 -25.86
C THR A 161 11.07 12.75 -26.52
N SER A 162 10.37 12.37 -27.59
CA SER A 162 10.74 11.22 -28.41
C SER A 162 12.10 11.43 -29.08
N PRO A 163 12.81 10.36 -29.48
CA PRO A 163 14.14 10.45 -30.07
C PRO A 163 14.21 11.29 -31.36
N ASP A 164 13.10 11.41 -32.09
CA ASP A 164 12.99 12.23 -33.31
C ASP A 164 12.73 13.73 -33.03
N GLY A 165 12.55 14.12 -31.75
CA GLY A 165 12.22 15.47 -31.35
C GLY A 165 10.83 15.95 -31.78
N GLN A 166 10.02 15.08 -32.40
CA GLN A 166 8.73 15.46 -32.98
C GLN A 166 7.58 15.28 -32.01
N SER A 167 7.72 14.40 -31.03
CA SER A 167 6.67 14.10 -30.06
C SER A 167 7.12 14.33 -28.63
N GLU A 168 6.20 14.82 -27.80
CA GLU A 168 6.39 14.97 -26.36
C GLU A 168 5.37 14.11 -25.63
N VAL A 169 5.83 13.33 -24.69
CA VAL A 169 5.03 12.45 -23.85
C VAL A 169 4.92 13.05 -22.46
N TYR A 170 3.72 13.12 -21.90
CA TYR A 170 3.47 13.80 -20.63
C TYR A 170 2.39 13.10 -19.80
N LEU A 171 2.43 13.34 -18.50
CA LEU A 171 1.40 12.88 -17.58
C LEU A 171 0.19 13.80 -17.61
N ASN A 172 -0.99 13.21 -17.60
CA ASN A 172 -2.25 13.92 -17.66
C ASN A 172 -3.35 13.20 -16.87
N PRO A 173 -3.89 13.79 -15.79
CA PRO A 173 -5.04 13.24 -15.08
C PRO A 173 -6.32 13.44 -15.90
N LYS A 174 -7.04 12.34 -16.15
CA LYS A 174 -8.26 12.30 -16.96
C LYS A 174 -9.43 11.67 -16.23
N TYR A 175 -10.61 12.27 -16.42
CA TYR A 175 -11.88 11.64 -16.07
C TYR A 175 -12.15 10.46 -17.01
N LEU A 176 -11.77 9.28 -16.56
CA LEU A 176 -12.00 8.05 -17.29
C LEU A 176 -12.48 6.98 -16.32
N GLN A 177 -13.76 6.64 -16.44
CA GLN A 177 -14.35 5.52 -15.72
C GLN A 177 -14.06 4.23 -16.49
N LYS A 178 -13.36 3.30 -15.84
CA LYS A 178 -13.03 2.02 -16.44
C LYS A 178 -13.16 0.92 -15.41
N ARG A 179 -13.69 -0.22 -15.83
CA ARG A 179 -13.57 -1.48 -15.10
C ARG A 179 -12.42 -2.26 -15.69
N ILE A 180 -11.31 -2.31 -14.97
CA ILE A 180 -10.10 -2.95 -15.47
C ILE A 180 -10.32 -4.47 -15.43
N ARG A 181 -10.08 -5.13 -16.57
CA ARG A 181 -10.14 -6.59 -16.65
C ARG A 181 -8.81 -7.20 -16.23
N TYR A 182 -8.85 -8.19 -15.36
CA TYR A 182 -7.66 -8.83 -14.83
C TYR A 182 -7.83 -10.33 -14.71
N TRP A 183 -6.71 -10.99 -14.41
CA TRP A 183 -6.66 -12.41 -14.12
C TRP A 183 -6.05 -12.58 -12.73
N MET A 184 -6.43 -13.65 -12.05
CA MET A 184 -5.83 -14.03 -10.77
C MET A 184 -5.83 -15.55 -10.67
N GLY A 185 -4.69 -16.12 -10.28
CA GLY A 185 -4.51 -17.56 -10.20
C GLY A 185 -3.89 -18.20 -11.45
N ARG A 186 -3.94 -19.53 -11.50
CA ARG A 186 -3.24 -20.37 -12.48
C ARG A 186 -3.86 -20.29 -13.88
N ILE A 187 -3.03 -20.39 -14.92
CA ILE A 187 -3.46 -20.46 -16.33
C ILE A 187 -4.21 -21.78 -16.69
N GLN A 188 -4.33 -22.74 -15.77
CA GLN A 188 -4.80 -24.10 -16.08
C GLN A 188 -6.26 -24.21 -16.57
N HIS A 189 -7.08 -23.17 -16.38
CA HIS A 189 -8.39 -23.12 -16.99
C HIS A 189 -8.50 -21.91 -17.93
N ARG A 190 -9.18 -22.10 -19.07
CA ARG A 190 -9.71 -21.02 -19.92
C ARG A 190 -10.73 -20.22 -19.09
N GLU A 191 -10.25 -19.44 -18.12
CA GLU A 191 -11.11 -18.73 -17.18
C GLU A 191 -11.26 -17.26 -17.54
N ARG A 192 -12.49 -16.82 -17.35
CA ARG A 192 -13.03 -15.52 -17.71
C ARG A 192 -12.22 -14.44 -17.01
N LEU A 193 -11.68 -13.49 -17.79
CA LEU A 193 -11.15 -12.24 -17.26
C LEU A 193 -12.14 -11.68 -16.21
N LEU A 194 -11.65 -11.49 -14.99
CA LEU A 194 -12.40 -10.86 -13.92
C LEU A 194 -12.57 -9.38 -14.24
N ILE A 195 -13.66 -8.80 -13.77
CA ILE A 195 -13.96 -7.38 -13.93
C ILE A 195 -13.72 -6.69 -12.60
N GLY A 196 -12.77 -5.77 -12.57
CA GLY A 196 -12.43 -5.01 -11.38
C GLY A 196 -13.46 -3.95 -11.04
N PRO A 197 -13.30 -3.34 -9.85
CA PRO A 197 -14.06 -2.16 -9.47
C PRO A 197 -13.93 -1.07 -10.52
N GLU A 198 -14.96 -0.24 -10.59
CA GLU A 198 -14.97 0.91 -11.47
C GLU A 198 -14.10 2.02 -10.88
N THR A 199 -13.12 2.48 -11.65
CA THR A 199 -12.31 3.64 -11.31
C THR A 199 -13.06 4.92 -11.66
N ASN A 200 -12.61 6.05 -11.10
CA ASN A 200 -13.26 7.34 -11.32
C ASN A 200 -12.48 8.24 -12.28
N ALA A 201 -11.16 8.16 -12.21
CA ALA A 201 -10.24 8.84 -13.10
C ALA A 201 -8.95 8.01 -13.24
N PHE A 202 -8.05 8.46 -14.10
CA PHE A 202 -6.70 7.91 -14.21
C PHE A 202 -5.70 9.02 -14.40
N LEU A 203 -4.52 8.85 -13.83
CA LEU A 203 -3.31 9.43 -14.40
C LEU A 203 -2.94 8.65 -15.65
N THR A 204 -2.90 9.34 -16.78
CA THR A 204 -2.52 8.76 -18.07
C THR A 204 -1.23 9.35 -18.57
N VAL A 205 -0.50 8.56 -19.35
CA VAL A 205 0.52 9.08 -20.25
C VAL A 205 -0.15 9.41 -21.58
N ASP A 206 0.11 10.59 -22.13
CA ASP A 206 -0.34 11.04 -23.43
C ASP A 206 0.83 11.58 -24.27
N SER A 207 0.65 11.67 -25.59
CA SER A 207 1.61 12.27 -26.52
C SER A 207 1.09 13.54 -27.20
N ARG A 208 2.00 14.44 -27.57
CA ARG A 208 1.83 15.59 -28.48
C ARG A 208 2.81 15.46 -29.65
N PRO A 209 2.51 15.93 -30.88
CA PRO A 209 1.16 16.28 -31.35
C PRO A 209 0.25 15.05 -31.27
N GLY A 210 -1.07 15.25 -31.18
CA GLY A 210 -2.07 14.27 -30.72
C GLY A 210 -2.29 13.01 -31.58
N ASP A 211 -1.27 12.56 -32.32
CA ASP A 211 -1.24 11.25 -32.92
C ASP A 211 -1.31 10.20 -31.81
N ARG A 212 -2.20 9.21 -32.00
CA ARG A 212 -2.57 8.16 -31.05
C ARG A 212 -1.44 7.21 -30.65
N VAL A 213 -0.18 7.60 -30.82
CA VAL A 213 0.99 6.72 -30.78
C VAL A 213 1.12 6.09 -29.39
N TRP A 214 0.91 6.84 -28.31
CA TRP A 214 1.05 6.30 -26.96
C TRP A 214 0.14 6.94 -25.93
N SER A 215 -0.97 6.26 -25.61
CA SER A 215 -1.76 6.55 -24.42
C SER A 215 -1.95 5.31 -23.57
N ARG A 216 -1.58 5.42 -22.28
CA ARG A 216 -1.64 4.33 -21.29
C ARG A 216 -2.19 4.85 -19.98
N HIS A 217 -2.99 4.02 -19.32
CA HIS A 217 -3.49 4.31 -17.97
C HIS A 217 -2.46 3.82 -16.97
N LEU A 218 -1.91 4.71 -16.14
CA LEU A 218 -0.83 4.37 -15.22
C LEU A 218 -1.31 4.18 -13.79
N VAL A 219 -2.00 5.18 -13.26
CA VAL A 219 -2.42 5.22 -11.86
C VAL A 219 -3.93 5.42 -11.81
N PRO A 220 -4.73 4.41 -11.43
CA PRO A 220 -6.13 4.60 -11.13
C PRO A 220 -6.33 5.63 -10.03
N ILE A 221 -7.36 6.44 -10.19
CA ILE A 221 -7.83 7.38 -9.17
C ILE A 221 -9.24 6.95 -8.78
N THR A 222 -9.45 6.75 -7.49
CA THR A 222 -10.74 6.36 -6.92
C THR A 222 -11.20 7.36 -5.88
N VAL A 223 -12.51 7.42 -5.68
CA VAL A 223 -13.11 8.23 -4.63
C VAL A 223 -14.09 7.38 -3.83
N THR A 224 -14.39 7.78 -2.61
CA THR A 224 -15.40 7.09 -1.80
C THR A 224 -16.77 7.18 -2.46
N THR A 225 -17.32 6.01 -2.84
CA THR A 225 -18.61 5.88 -3.54
C THR A 225 -19.75 5.35 -2.67
N ASN A 226 -19.47 4.94 -1.44
CA ASN A 226 -20.45 4.58 -0.42
C ASN A 226 -20.22 5.49 0.80
N PRO A 227 -21.22 6.21 1.33
CA PRO A 227 -21.04 6.93 2.59
C PRO A 227 -20.73 5.98 3.75
N ASN A 228 -21.31 4.78 3.75
CA ASN A 228 -21.19 3.82 4.85
C ASN A 228 -19.99 2.87 4.71
N VAL A 229 -18.91 3.36 4.08
CA VAL A 229 -17.75 2.53 3.75
C VAL A 229 -16.95 2.19 5.01
N THR A 230 -16.58 0.92 5.14
CA THR A 230 -15.65 0.43 6.17
C THR A 230 -14.22 0.41 5.63
N VAL A 231 -13.21 0.46 6.50
CA VAL A 231 -11.79 0.41 6.11
C VAL A 231 -11.54 -0.88 5.34
N ARG A 232 -12.02 -2.02 5.88
CA ARG A 232 -11.84 -3.34 5.24
C ARG A 232 -12.49 -3.42 3.86
N THR A 233 -13.69 -2.90 3.66
CA THR A 233 -14.36 -2.90 2.35
C THR A 233 -13.62 -2.00 1.36
N HIS A 234 -13.17 -0.82 1.81
CA HIS A 234 -12.36 0.07 0.99
C HIS A 234 -11.06 -0.61 0.54
N LEU A 235 -10.27 -1.15 1.47
CA LEU A 235 -9.01 -1.82 1.15
C LEU A 235 -9.23 -3.02 0.23
N THR A 236 -10.33 -3.77 0.40
CA THR A 236 -10.69 -4.88 -0.50
C THR A 236 -10.94 -4.38 -1.94
N ARG A 237 -11.63 -3.24 -2.08
CA ARG A 237 -11.86 -2.61 -3.39
C ARG A 237 -10.56 -2.05 -3.97
N ALA A 238 -9.71 -1.47 -3.13
CA ALA A 238 -8.43 -0.91 -3.50
C ALA A 238 -7.49 -2.00 -4.04
N VAL A 239 -7.34 -3.12 -3.32
CA VAL A 239 -6.57 -4.31 -3.75
C VAL A 239 -7.06 -4.82 -5.10
N LYS A 240 -8.37 -5.01 -5.29
CA LYS A 240 -8.94 -5.43 -6.60
C LYS A 240 -8.62 -4.45 -7.72
N THR A 241 -8.53 -3.16 -7.43
CA THR A 241 -8.18 -2.12 -8.40
C THR A 241 -6.69 -2.17 -8.74
N LEU A 242 -5.82 -2.33 -7.74
CA LEU A 242 -4.36 -2.50 -7.89
C LEU A 242 -4.03 -3.75 -8.71
N ILE A 243 -4.63 -4.90 -8.40
CA ILE A 243 -4.51 -6.13 -9.20
C ILE A 243 -4.94 -5.87 -10.66
N GLY A 244 -6.05 -5.16 -10.82
CA GLY A 244 -6.57 -4.69 -12.10
C GLY A 244 -5.49 -4.01 -12.92
N GLN A 245 -4.92 -2.96 -12.33
CA GLN A 245 -3.89 -2.13 -12.92
C GLN A 245 -2.59 -2.90 -13.18
N TYR A 246 -2.17 -3.72 -12.24
CA TYR A 246 -1.00 -4.58 -12.35
C TYR A 246 -1.10 -5.54 -13.55
N CYS A 247 -2.23 -6.23 -13.68
CA CYS A 247 -2.49 -7.11 -14.83
C CYS A 247 -2.58 -6.36 -16.16
N TYR A 248 -2.96 -5.08 -16.14
CA TYR A 248 -2.94 -4.23 -17.33
C TYR A 248 -1.50 -3.89 -17.73
N GLN A 249 -0.65 -3.53 -16.77
CA GLN A 249 0.77 -3.17 -16.99
C GLN A 249 1.63 -4.36 -17.45
N LEU A 250 1.40 -5.56 -16.92
CA LEU A 250 2.13 -6.77 -17.32
C LEU A 250 2.05 -7.09 -18.82
N ARG A 251 1.03 -6.59 -19.51
CA ARG A 251 0.88 -6.78 -20.96
C ARG A 251 1.98 -6.11 -21.78
N ASP A 252 2.65 -5.12 -21.20
CA ASP A 252 3.63 -4.28 -21.88
C ASP A 252 5.09 -4.73 -21.61
N VAL A 253 5.37 -5.67 -20.69
CA VAL A 253 6.76 -5.96 -20.25
C VAL A 253 7.32 -7.31 -20.68
N SER A 254 6.56 -8.40 -20.59
CA SER A 254 7.06 -9.72 -20.97
C SER A 254 5.95 -10.68 -21.37
N ASN A 255 6.16 -11.37 -22.48
CA ASN A 255 5.33 -12.50 -22.89
C ASN A 255 5.74 -13.81 -22.22
N ASN A 256 6.92 -13.87 -21.62
CA ASN A 256 7.42 -15.07 -20.96
C ASN A 256 6.89 -15.16 -19.51
N ILE A 257 5.81 -15.92 -19.34
CA ILE A 257 5.15 -16.13 -18.04
C ILE A 257 6.07 -16.75 -16.98
N GLN A 258 7.14 -17.45 -17.39
CA GLN A 258 8.08 -18.10 -16.48
C GLN A 258 9.16 -17.13 -15.98
N SER A 259 9.28 -15.94 -16.58
CA SER A 259 10.30 -14.94 -16.25
C SER A 259 9.69 -13.54 -16.37
N LEU A 260 8.69 -13.27 -15.52
CA LEU A 260 8.07 -11.96 -15.43
C LEU A 260 8.95 -11.04 -14.59
N PRO A 261 9.09 -9.77 -14.97
CA PRO A 261 9.85 -8.78 -14.20
C PRO A 261 9.09 -8.33 -12.94
N ASP A 262 9.84 -7.74 -12.02
CA ASP A 262 9.30 -7.01 -10.87
C ASP A 262 8.51 -5.81 -11.35
N GLN A 263 7.38 -5.59 -10.69
CA GLN A 263 6.47 -4.54 -11.04
C GLN A 263 5.85 -3.94 -9.79
N GLU A 264 5.36 -2.72 -9.93
CA GLU A 264 4.54 -2.06 -8.94
C GLU A 264 3.27 -1.49 -9.57
N ALA A 265 2.24 -1.32 -8.75
CA ALA A 265 1.05 -0.59 -9.15
C ALA A 265 0.68 0.43 -8.06
N TYR A 266 0.32 1.64 -8.47
CA TYR A 266 -0.15 2.68 -7.57
C TYR A 266 -1.66 2.86 -7.68
N LEU A 267 -2.27 3.35 -6.61
CA LEU A 267 -3.64 3.80 -6.56
C LEU A 267 -3.70 5.07 -5.72
N ILE A 268 -4.35 6.11 -6.25
CA ILE A 268 -4.68 7.31 -5.49
C ILE A 268 -6.15 7.23 -5.09
N HIS A 269 -6.43 7.46 -3.81
CA HIS A 269 -7.78 7.54 -3.28
C HIS A 269 -8.03 8.88 -2.60
N ILE A 270 -9.29 9.32 -2.64
CA ILE A 270 -9.75 10.42 -1.80
C ILE A 270 -11.07 10.05 -1.10
N HIS A 271 -11.09 10.24 0.21
CA HIS A 271 -12.25 10.12 1.09
C HIS A 271 -12.58 11.51 1.67
N GLY A 272 -13.59 12.18 1.08
CA GLY A 272 -13.88 13.56 1.46
C GLY A 272 -12.76 14.52 1.04
N SER A 273 -12.01 15.04 2.01
CA SER A 273 -10.78 15.81 1.82
C SER A 273 -9.50 15.01 2.09
N HIS A 274 -9.60 13.77 2.58
CA HIS A 274 -8.46 12.95 2.95
C HIS A 274 -7.95 12.18 1.73
N LEU A 275 -6.70 12.46 1.33
CA LEU A 275 -6.02 11.79 0.23
C LEU A 275 -5.09 10.72 0.78
N HIS A 276 -5.03 9.57 0.12
CA HIS A 276 -4.00 8.57 0.41
C HIS A 276 -3.57 7.83 -0.84
N ILE A 277 -2.36 7.25 -0.76
CA ILE A 277 -1.71 6.53 -1.84
C ILE A 277 -1.49 5.09 -1.39
N LEU A 278 -1.80 4.15 -2.29
CA LEU A 278 -1.47 2.75 -2.10
C LEU A 278 -0.49 2.29 -3.17
N ARG A 279 0.47 1.46 -2.77
CA ARG A 279 1.46 0.84 -3.65
C ARG A 279 1.43 -0.67 -3.49
N LEU A 280 1.16 -1.40 -4.57
CA LEU A 280 1.33 -2.85 -4.65
C LEU A 280 2.77 -3.15 -5.05
N ILE A 281 3.47 -3.96 -4.26
CA ILE A 281 4.79 -4.51 -4.57
C ILE A 281 4.60 -5.89 -5.17
N ALA A 282 4.92 -6.07 -6.46
CA ALA A 282 4.71 -7.33 -7.18
C ALA A 282 6.02 -7.89 -7.74
N PRO A 283 6.75 -8.70 -6.94
CA PRO A 283 7.96 -9.38 -7.41
C PRO A 283 7.66 -10.31 -8.59
N GLY A 284 8.56 -10.30 -9.57
CA GLY A 284 8.47 -11.08 -10.79
C GLY A 284 8.42 -12.58 -10.53
N PHE A 285 9.25 -13.08 -9.60
CA PHE A 285 9.30 -14.50 -9.26
C PHE A 285 7.99 -15.01 -8.65
N LYS A 286 7.34 -14.23 -7.76
CA LYS A 286 6.04 -14.58 -7.15
C LYS A 286 4.98 -14.69 -8.24
N THR A 287 4.94 -13.70 -9.12
CA THR A 287 4.00 -13.65 -10.23
C THR A 287 4.20 -14.80 -11.20
N SER A 288 5.44 -15.09 -11.59
CA SER A 288 5.77 -16.23 -12.45
C SER A 288 5.38 -17.58 -11.82
N ARG A 289 5.59 -17.75 -10.52
CA ARG A 289 5.16 -18.93 -9.76
C ARG A 289 3.64 -19.07 -9.73
N ILE A 290 2.89 -18.00 -9.44
CA ILE A 290 1.42 -18.04 -9.48
C ILE A 290 0.93 -18.42 -10.88
N ARG A 291 1.55 -17.84 -11.90
CA ARG A 291 1.06 -17.95 -13.28
C ARG A 291 1.43 -19.27 -13.95
N SER A 292 2.59 -19.82 -13.64
CA SER A 292 3.17 -20.97 -14.35
C SER A 292 3.75 -22.08 -13.46
N ASN A 293 3.68 -21.96 -12.14
CA ASN A 293 4.34 -22.82 -11.13
C ASN A 293 5.88 -22.88 -11.23
N VAL A 294 6.47 -22.17 -12.19
CA VAL A 294 7.91 -22.16 -12.44
C VAL A 294 8.37 -20.72 -12.50
N HIS A 295 9.57 -20.46 -11.98
CA HIS A 295 10.29 -19.23 -12.26
C HIS A 295 11.65 -19.60 -12.85
N LYS A 296 11.90 -19.15 -14.08
CA LYS A 296 13.21 -19.23 -14.72
C LYS A 296 13.97 -17.96 -14.36
N GLN A 297 15.11 -18.12 -13.72
CA GLN A 297 16.04 -17.02 -13.47
C GLN A 297 16.60 -16.56 -14.81
N PHE A 298 16.34 -15.31 -15.20
CA PHE A 298 17.00 -14.69 -16.35
C PHE A 298 18.27 -14.02 -15.85
N VAL A 299 19.41 -14.61 -16.18
CA VAL A 299 20.73 -14.05 -15.92
C VAL A 299 21.37 -13.88 -17.28
N TYR A 300 21.21 -12.72 -17.93
CA TYR A 300 22.14 -12.10 -18.89
C TYR A 300 21.55 -10.75 -19.36
N ASP A 301 22.35 -9.69 -19.22
CA ASP A 301 22.24 -8.30 -19.70
C ASP A 301 21.00 -7.41 -19.43
N ASP A 302 19.79 -7.93 -19.17
CA ASP A 302 18.60 -7.08 -18.93
C ASP A 302 17.74 -7.57 -17.74
N THR A 303 18.27 -7.40 -16.53
CA THR A 303 17.68 -7.87 -15.27
C THR A 303 16.60 -6.91 -14.73
N TYR A 304 15.33 -7.21 -15.01
CA TYR A 304 14.19 -6.66 -14.26
C TYR A 304 13.50 -7.71 -13.38
N THR A 305 14.05 -8.93 -13.25
CA THR A 305 13.50 -9.98 -12.38
C THR A 305 14.26 -10.01 -11.06
N SER A 306 13.55 -9.94 -9.94
CA SER A 306 14.17 -10.04 -8.63
C SER A 306 14.95 -11.33 -8.46
N LEU A 307 16.17 -11.19 -7.93
CA LEU A 307 16.96 -12.31 -7.47
C LEU A 307 16.26 -12.98 -6.29
N ASN A 308 16.52 -14.27 -6.07
CA ASN A 308 16.12 -14.91 -4.83
C ASN A 308 16.77 -14.14 -3.65
N PRO A 309 16.04 -13.85 -2.55
CA PRO A 309 16.56 -13.24 -1.32
C PRO A 309 18.00 -13.61 -0.97
N HIS A 310 18.26 -14.91 -0.88
CA HIS A 310 19.55 -15.45 -0.49
C HIS A 310 20.68 -15.09 -1.46
N GLN A 311 20.36 -14.93 -2.75
CA GLN A 311 21.32 -14.54 -3.78
C GLN A 311 21.55 -13.03 -3.79
N ALA A 312 20.51 -12.22 -3.52
CA ALA A 312 20.67 -10.77 -3.37
C ALA A 312 21.58 -10.43 -2.19
N ASP A 313 21.36 -11.09 -1.04
CA ASP A 313 22.19 -10.93 0.16
C ASP A 313 23.64 -11.38 -0.07
N GLN A 314 23.85 -12.54 -0.68
CA GLN A 314 25.20 -13.00 -1.02
C GLN A 314 25.94 -12.05 -1.98
N LEU A 315 25.23 -11.42 -2.91
CA LEU A 315 25.82 -10.50 -3.87
C LEU A 315 26.16 -9.16 -3.21
N ALA A 316 25.27 -8.66 -2.35
CA ALA A 316 25.54 -7.48 -1.52
C ALA A 316 26.75 -7.70 -0.59
N LEU A 317 26.81 -8.85 0.10
CA LEU A 317 27.94 -9.22 0.96
C LEU A 317 29.26 -9.34 0.18
N ARG A 318 29.23 -9.85 -1.05
CA ARG A 318 30.43 -9.89 -1.92
C ARG A 318 30.89 -8.51 -2.34
N ILE A 319 29.98 -7.61 -2.68
CA ILE A 319 30.31 -6.22 -3.02
C ILE A 319 30.95 -5.53 -1.81
N LEU A 320 30.37 -5.73 -0.63
CA LEU A 320 30.91 -5.23 0.64
C LEU A 320 32.31 -5.80 0.94
N ALA A 321 32.49 -7.11 0.81
CA ALA A 321 33.79 -7.76 1.04
C ALA A 321 34.88 -7.27 0.07
N ASN A 322 34.52 -6.93 -1.17
CA ASN A 322 35.45 -6.38 -2.15
C ASN A 322 35.82 -4.90 -1.93
N SER A 323 35.11 -4.21 -1.03
CA SER A 323 35.35 -2.80 -0.71
C SER A 323 36.28 -2.58 0.49
N ASP A 324 36.78 -3.66 1.13
CA ASP A 324 37.70 -3.64 2.28
C ASP A 324 37.29 -2.69 3.43
N GLY A 325 36.00 -2.36 3.53
CA GLY A 325 35.48 -1.41 4.51
C GLY A 325 35.74 0.07 4.21
N ASP A 326 36.28 0.42 3.03
CA ASP A 326 36.45 1.80 2.58
C ASP A 326 35.12 2.34 1.99
N PRO A 327 34.45 3.30 2.67
CA PRO A 327 33.19 3.87 2.20
C PRO A 327 33.34 4.59 0.85
N ASP A 328 34.50 5.18 0.56
CA ASP A 328 34.72 5.93 -0.68
C ASP A 328 35.00 4.98 -1.86
N ALA A 329 35.67 3.85 -1.61
CA ALA A 329 35.78 2.76 -2.60
C ALA A 329 34.42 2.12 -2.89
N LEU A 330 33.58 1.92 -1.87
CA LEU A 330 32.23 1.41 -2.02
C LEU A 330 31.31 2.40 -2.76
N ARG A 331 31.39 3.71 -2.45
CA ARG A 331 30.70 4.78 -3.20
C ARG A 331 31.13 4.85 -4.66
N LYS A 332 32.43 4.70 -4.92
CA LYS A 332 32.95 4.66 -6.30
C LYS A 332 32.49 3.40 -7.03
N GLY A 333 32.40 2.27 -6.32
CA GLY A 333 31.80 1.02 -6.82
C GLY A 333 30.29 1.11 -7.04
N LEU A 334 29.56 1.93 -6.27
CA LEU A 334 28.12 2.16 -6.42
C LEU A 334 27.73 2.96 -7.68
N LYS A 335 28.70 3.70 -8.25
CA LYS A 335 28.57 4.25 -9.59
C LYS A 335 28.52 3.16 -10.67
N ASP A 336 29.02 1.95 -10.37
CA ASP A 336 28.85 0.80 -11.24
C ASP A 336 27.37 0.38 -11.30
N ARG A 337 26.84 0.34 -12.52
CA ARG A 337 25.47 -0.07 -12.83
C ARG A 337 25.12 -1.46 -12.25
N SER A 338 26.11 -2.35 -12.13
CA SER A 338 25.90 -3.70 -11.58
C SER A 338 25.63 -3.68 -10.07
N VAL A 339 26.35 -2.85 -9.31
CA VAL A 339 26.18 -2.69 -7.86
C VAL A 339 24.85 -2.01 -7.54
N ARG A 340 24.49 -0.97 -8.30
CA ARG A 340 23.20 -0.27 -8.14
C ARG A 340 22.01 -1.20 -8.30
N LYS A 341 22.02 -2.03 -9.35
CA LYS A 341 20.99 -3.04 -9.59
C LYS A 341 20.83 -4.00 -8.42
N VAL A 342 21.90 -4.30 -7.68
CA VAL A 342 21.86 -5.18 -6.52
C VAL A 342 21.22 -4.47 -5.34
N LEU A 343 21.59 -3.22 -5.05
CA LEU A 343 20.98 -2.47 -3.96
C LEU A 343 19.49 -2.22 -4.20
N GLU A 344 19.10 -1.87 -5.42
CA GLU A 344 17.69 -1.76 -5.81
C GLU A 344 16.92 -3.09 -5.65
N GLN A 345 17.62 -4.23 -5.74
CA GLN A 345 17.03 -5.54 -5.49
C GLN A 345 16.92 -5.85 -3.99
N VAL A 346 17.88 -5.40 -3.18
CA VAL A 346 17.82 -5.50 -1.71
C VAL A 346 16.71 -4.60 -1.15
N GLU A 347 16.57 -3.37 -1.64
CA GLU A 347 15.47 -2.47 -1.26
C GLU A 347 14.11 -3.09 -1.62
N TRP A 348 13.98 -3.66 -2.82
CA TRP A 348 12.77 -4.38 -3.19
C TRP A 348 12.51 -5.60 -2.32
N PHE A 349 13.55 -6.35 -1.96
CA PHE A 349 13.47 -7.46 -1.01
C PHE A 349 12.88 -7.02 0.32
N ARG A 350 13.41 -5.93 0.88
CA ARG A 350 12.90 -5.30 2.10
C ARG A 350 11.43 -4.92 2.00
N LEU A 351 11.03 -4.28 0.91
CA LEU A 351 9.65 -3.86 0.69
C LEU A 351 8.66 -5.04 0.59
N TYR A 352 9.06 -6.22 0.10
CA TYR A 352 8.15 -7.37 0.05
C TYR A 352 8.24 -8.32 1.25
N CYS A 353 9.39 -8.38 1.94
CA CYS A 353 9.54 -9.15 3.17
C CYS A 353 9.07 -8.40 4.40
N GLY A 354 9.15 -7.07 4.42
CA GLY A 354 8.85 -6.23 5.58
C GLY A 354 10.01 -6.20 6.56
N ASP A 355 10.62 -5.03 6.74
CA ASP A 355 11.85 -4.82 7.52
C ASP A 355 11.78 -5.32 8.97
N ALA A 356 10.59 -5.30 9.57
CA ALA A 356 10.37 -5.74 10.95
C ALA A 356 10.23 -7.27 11.14
N THR A 357 10.31 -8.07 10.06
CA THR A 357 9.95 -9.50 10.13
C THR A 357 11.13 -10.46 9.99
N VAL A 358 12.35 -9.96 9.78
CA VAL A 358 13.54 -10.80 9.59
C VAL A 358 13.74 -11.76 10.77
N GLY A 359 13.81 -13.06 10.48
CA GLY A 359 13.95 -14.13 11.48
C GLY A 359 12.64 -14.58 12.14
N THR A 360 11.49 -14.04 11.73
CA THR A 360 10.18 -14.37 12.32
C THR A 360 9.35 -15.28 11.42
N VAL A 361 8.27 -15.87 11.97
CA VAL A 361 7.26 -16.59 11.19
C VAL A 361 6.63 -15.71 10.11
N GLU A 362 6.58 -14.40 10.33
CA GLU A 362 6.01 -13.45 9.39
C GLU A 362 6.86 -13.28 8.14
N GLU A 363 8.19 -13.40 8.22
CA GLU A 363 9.06 -13.43 7.03
C GLU A 363 8.75 -14.65 6.17
N ILE A 364 8.53 -15.81 6.78
CA ILE A 364 8.17 -17.04 6.06
C ILE A 364 6.86 -16.85 5.30
N VAL A 365 5.86 -16.25 5.94
CA VAL A 365 4.57 -15.92 5.32
C VAL A 365 4.75 -14.89 4.21
N ASN A 366 5.53 -13.84 4.44
CA ASN A 366 5.79 -12.79 3.46
C ASN A 366 6.64 -13.31 2.27
N CYS A 367 7.43 -14.37 2.45
CA CYS A 367 8.15 -15.05 1.37
C CYS A 367 7.27 -15.98 0.53
N ASP A 368 6.05 -16.30 0.99
CA ASP A 368 5.13 -17.15 0.23
C ASP A 368 4.82 -16.51 -1.15
N PRO A 369 4.95 -17.27 -2.26
CA PRO A 369 4.62 -16.79 -3.60
C PRO A 369 3.18 -16.28 -3.77
N THR A 370 2.26 -16.67 -2.89
CA THR A 370 0.85 -16.30 -2.89
C THR A 370 0.53 -15.08 -2.03
N VAL A 371 1.52 -14.52 -1.32
CA VAL A 371 1.36 -13.33 -0.47
C VAL A 371 2.03 -12.12 -1.11
N PHE A 372 1.29 -11.03 -1.29
CA PHE A 372 1.80 -9.75 -1.80
C PHE A 372 1.66 -8.64 -0.75
N GLN A 373 2.60 -7.70 -0.76
CA GLN A 373 2.53 -6.51 0.09
C GLN A 373 1.81 -5.38 -0.64
N VAL A 374 0.94 -4.69 0.08
CA VAL A 374 0.33 -3.43 -0.32
C VAL A 374 0.63 -2.41 0.77
N LEU A 375 1.42 -1.41 0.43
CA LEU A 375 1.78 -0.32 1.32
C LEU A 375 0.73 0.78 1.19
N VAL A 376 0.31 1.34 2.33
CA VAL A 376 -0.71 2.40 2.40
C VAL A 376 -0.12 3.59 3.15
N SER A 377 -0.18 4.77 2.53
CA SER A 377 0.19 6.01 3.22
C SER A 377 -0.79 6.33 4.35
N ARG A 378 -0.38 7.18 5.29
CA ARG A 378 -1.35 7.97 6.07
C ARG A 378 -2.33 8.74 5.19
N GLU A 379 -3.42 9.17 5.80
CA GLU A 379 -4.34 10.11 5.19
C GLU A 379 -3.81 11.54 5.28
N TYR A 380 -3.81 12.23 4.15
CA TYR A 380 -3.43 13.62 4.03
C TYR A 380 -4.70 14.47 3.93
N ASP A 381 -5.09 15.15 5.00
CA ASP A 381 -6.21 16.09 4.94
C ASP A 381 -5.80 17.33 4.12
N LEU A 382 -6.53 17.59 3.04
CA LEU A 382 -6.28 18.76 2.20
C LEU A 382 -6.74 20.07 2.85
N TRP A 383 -7.51 20.04 3.94
CA TRP A 383 -7.86 21.24 4.72
C TRP A 383 -6.78 21.65 5.70
N ASP A 384 -6.03 20.67 6.21
CA ASP A 384 -4.85 20.92 7.02
C ASP A 384 -3.66 21.35 6.16
N GLU A 385 -2.86 22.30 6.64
CA GLU A 385 -1.73 22.83 5.87
C GLU A 385 -0.61 21.80 5.74
N GLU A 386 -0.35 21.03 6.80
CA GLU A 386 0.68 20.00 6.78
C GLU A 386 0.24 18.81 5.93
N GLY A 387 -1.01 18.36 6.08
CA GLY A 387 -1.65 17.35 5.23
C GLY A 387 -1.62 17.77 3.76
N PHE A 388 -2.04 18.98 3.42
CA PHE A 388 -1.98 19.51 2.06
C PHE A 388 -0.55 19.51 1.51
N ARG A 389 0.43 20.01 2.28
CA ARG A 389 1.83 20.08 1.86
C ARG A 389 2.41 18.69 1.58
N LYS A 390 2.11 17.71 2.45
CA LYS A 390 2.51 16.30 2.25
C LYS A 390 1.81 15.68 1.04
N ALA A 391 0.53 15.95 0.80
CA ALA A 391 -0.18 15.49 -0.39
C ALA A 391 0.47 16.03 -1.68
N VAL A 392 0.80 17.33 -1.71
CA VAL A 392 1.51 17.95 -2.85
C VAL A 392 2.88 17.32 -3.06
N ARG A 393 3.68 17.18 -1.99
CA ARG A 393 4.99 16.52 -2.01
C ARG A 393 4.90 15.14 -2.64
N ASN A 394 4.03 14.28 -2.10
CA ASN A 394 3.88 12.89 -2.54
C ASN A 394 3.36 12.78 -3.97
N VAL A 395 2.31 13.53 -4.35
CA VAL A 395 1.77 13.45 -5.72
C VAL A 395 2.78 13.96 -6.75
N ARG A 396 3.51 15.05 -6.44
CA ARG A 396 4.54 15.59 -7.31
C ARG A 396 5.75 14.64 -7.41
N ALA A 397 6.21 14.08 -6.30
CA ALA A 397 7.27 13.08 -6.26
C ALA A 397 6.90 11.83 -7.07
N LEU A 398 5.65 11.36 -6.93
CA LEU A 398 5.14 10.25 -7.73
C LEU A 398 5.21 10.57 -9.22
N TYR A 399 4.82 11.77 -9.66
CA TYR A 399 4.95 12.14 -11.07
C TYR A 399 6.39 12.13 -11.57
N LYS A 400 7.33 12.67 -10.78
CA LYS A 400 8.76 12.65 -11.09
C LYS A 400 9.26 11.21 -11.22
N TYR A 401 8.89 10.37 -10.27
CA TYR A 401 9.24 8.95 -10.28
C TYR A 401 8.69 8.25 -11.53
N LEU A 402 7.41 8.45 -11.86
CA LEU A 402 6.77 7.87 -13.05
C LEU A 402 7.47 8.30 -14.35
N MET A 403 7.91 9.55 -14.44
CA MET A 403 8.63 10.08 -15.61
C MET A 403 10.16 9.93 -15.52
N SER A 404 10.67 9.23 -14.52
CA SER A 404 12.12 9.07 -14.33
C SER A 404 12.76 8.06 -15.29
N GLY A 405 12.00 7.07 -15.76
CA GLY A 405 12.55 5.89 -16.45
C GLY A 405 12.88 4.72 -15.52
N THR A 406 12.89 4.96 -14.21
CA THR A 406 13.22 3.95 -13.18
C THR A 406 11.99 3.27 -12.57
N ALA A 407 10.79 3.80 -12.80
CA ALA A 407 9.55 3.22 -12.29
C ALA A 407 9.31 1.82 -12.86
N ARG A 408 9.00 0.85 -11.99
CA ARG A 408 8.75 -0.56 -12.38
C ARG A 408 7.30 -0.75 -12.80
N ILE A 409 6.85 0.11 -13.71
CA ILE A 409 5.49 0.11 -14.24
C ILE A 409 5.55 -0.25 -15.71
N GLY A 410 4.97 -1.39 -16.07
CA GLY A 410 5.18 -1.97 -17.39
C GLY A 410 4.89 -1.09 -18.59
N SER A 411 3.81 -0.30 -18.53
CA SER A 411 3.50 0.65 -19.61
C SER A 411 4.52 1.79 -19.73
N LEU A 412 5.18 2.19 -18.64
CA LEU A 412 6.25 3.18 -18.65
C LEU A 412 7.59 2.56 -19.04
N GLN A 413 7.90 1.35 -18.56
CA GLN A 413 9.10 0.64 -18.96
C GLN A 413 9.13 0.42 -20.48
N LYS A 414 8.00 0.01 -21.06
CA LYS A 414 7.88 -0.12 -22.51
C LYS A 414 8.02 1.23 -23.23
N MET A 415 7.46 2.30 -22.66
CA MET A 415 7.58 3.65 -23.20
C MET A 415 9.04 4.10 -23.25
N PHE A 416 9.78 3.95 -22.14
CA PHE A 416 11.18 4.33 -22.06
C PHE A 416 12.11 3.35 -22.77
N TRP A 417 11.66 2.12 -23.03
CA TRP A 417 12.33 1.18 -23.93
C TRP A 417 12.25 1.66 -25.39
N ASP A 418 11.05 2.06 -25.82
CA ASP A 418 10.81 2.57 -27.17
C ASP A 418 11.42 3.97 -27.37
N TRP A 419 11.42 4.78 -26.31
CA TRP A 419 11.95 6.15 -26.27
C TRP A 419 12.86 6.37 -25.06
N PRO A 420 14.11 5.89 -25.11
CA PRO A 420 15.07 6.11 -24.03
C PRO A 420 15.27 7.60 -23.76
N LYS A 421 15.53 7.95 -22.49
CA LYS A 421 16.07 9.26 -22.18
C LYS A 421 17.40 9.43 -22.89
N ALA A 422 17.62 10.62 -23.47
CA ALA A 422 18.97 10.98 -23.90
C ALA A 422 19.88 10.74 -22.71
N ALA A 423 20.97 9.99 -22.91
CA ALA A 423 22.02 9.89 -21.91
C ALA A 423 22.47 11.33 -21.67
N ALA A 424 22.01 11.96 -20.60
CA ALA A 424 22.65 13.16 -20.12
C ALA A 424 24.09 12.73 -19.83
N ASP A 425 25.07 13.55 -20.25
CA ASP A 425 26.51 13.28 -20.07
C ASP A 425 26.94 13.26 -18.58
N ASP A 426 26.00 13.16 -17.64
CA ASP A 426 26.26 13.09 -16.22
C ASP A 426 25.84 11.72 -15.67
N ASP A 427 26.75 11.13 -14.90
CA ASP A 427 26.60 9.96 -14.04
C ASP A 427 25.53 10.15 -12.91
N ASP A 428 24.51 10.98 -13.13
CA ASP A 428 23.63 11.62 -12.14
C ASP A 428 22.35 10.82 -11.79
N ASP A 429 22.16 9.62 -12.35
CA ASP A 429 21.09 8.70 -11.89
C ASP A 429 21.42 8.06 -10.51
N TYR A 430 22.61 8.34 -9.96
CA TYR A 430 23.00 7.93 -8.61
C TYR A 430 22.73 9.06 -7.62
N ASP A 431 21.69 8.90 -6.80
CA ASP A 431 21.48 9.72 -5.61
C ASP A 431 21.86 8.90 -4.36
N GLU A 432 22.86 9.37 -3.62
CA GLU A 432 23.29 8.74 -2.37
C GLU A 432 22.14 8.67 -1.35
N MET A 433 21.16 9.58 -1.44
CA MET A 433 19.98 9.61 -0.58
C MET A 433 19.06 8.40 -0.75
N ASP A 434 19.01 7.78 -1.94
CA ASP A 434 18.18 6.58 -2.16
C ASP A 434 18.74 5.36 -1.42
N PHE A 435 20.05 5.37 -1.14
CA PHE A 435 20.74 4.33 -0.40
C PHE A 435 21.11 4.80 1.01
N ALA A 436 20.51 5.88 1.52
CA ALA A 436 20.78 6.36 2.89
C ALA A 436 20.58 5.24 3.93
N TRP A 437 19.57 4.39 3.74
CA TRP A 437 19.32 3.20 4.56
C TRP A 437 20.50 2.22 4.62
N PHE A 438 21.33 2.16 3.57
CA PHE A 438 22.49 1.27 3.48
C PHE A 438 23.67 1.83 4.27
N TRP A 439 23.72 3.15 4.43
CA TRP A 439 24.76 3.87 5.17
C TRP A 439 24.41 4.12 6.63
N ASP A 440 23.14 3.97 7.02
CA ASP A 440 22.70 4.21 8.39
C ASP A 440 23.38 3.21 9.35
N SER A 441 24.11 3.77 10.31
CA SER A 441 25.26 3.13 10.95
C SER A 441 24.89 2.10 12.03
N ASP A 442 23.61 1.97 12.38
CA ASP A 442 23.12 1.00 13.37
C ASP A 442 23.33 -0.45 12.92
N ARG A 443 23.52 -0.69 11.62
CA ARG A 443 23.84 -2.02 11.07
C ARG A 443 25.32 -2.42 11.24
N PHE A 444 26.21 -1.45 11.43
CA PHE A 444 27.65 -1.67 11.58
C PHE A 444 28.08 -1.64 13.06
N ALA A 445 27.28 -1.02 13.93
CA ALA A 445 27.57 -0.94 15.37
C ALA A 445 27.22 -2.22 16.16
N SER A 446 26.36 -3.10 15.64
CA SER A 446 25.97 -4.34 16.35
C SER A 446 26.84 -5.57 16.01
N GLY A 447 27.92 -5.39 15.24
CA GLY A 447 28.78 -6.49 14.77
C GLY A 447 30.19 -6.52 15.36
N SER A 448 30.59 -5.52 16.12
CA SER A 448 31.93 -5.45 16.71
C SER A 448 31.88 -4.70 18.04
N GLU A 449 32.42 -5.34 19.07
CA GLU A 449 32.60 -4.85 20.46
C GLU A 449 31.48 -5.20 21.46
N GLU A 450 31.33 -6.50 21.72
CA GLU A 450 31.23 -6.95 23.12
C GLU A 450 32.24 -8.10 23.32
N ASN A 451 33.52 -7.71 23.41
CA ASN A 451 34.49 -8.48 24.18
C ASN A 451 34.29 -8.07 25.65
N THR A 452 33.39 -8.76 26.32
CA THR A 452 33.46 -8.93 27.77
C THR A 452 33.89 -10.37 28.00
N ASP A 453 35.20 -10.55 28.11
CA ASP A 453 35.76 -11.66 28.88
C ASP A 453 35.17 -11.61 30.30
N ASP A 454 34.98 -12.80 30.87
CA ASP A 454 34.56 -13.12 32.24
C ASP A 454 33.04 -13.30 32.47
N GLU A 455 32.53 -14.52 32.24
CA GLU A 455 32.02 -15.39 33.31
C GLU A 455 31.67 -16.80 32.78
N GLU A 456 32.41 -17.81 33.29
CA GLU A 456 32.11 -19.23 33.19
C GLU A 456 30.83 -19.61 33.96
N SER A 457 30.21 -20.73 33.57
CA SER A 457 29.13 -21.50 34.26
C SER A 457 27.71 -20.90 34.15
N ASP A 458 26.68 -21.57 33.62
CA ASP A 458 26.14 -22.88 34.02
C ASP A 458 25.31 -23.50 32.86
N TYR A 459 25.91 -24.40 32.08
CA TYR A 459 25.17 -25.29 31.16
C TYR A 459 25.56 -26.75 31.38
N GLU A 460 25.38 -27.24 32.61
CA GLU A 460 25.31 -28.67 32.90
C GLU A 460 24.20 -28.93 33.92
N ASN A 461 22.97 -29.17 33.46
CA ASN A 461 22.01 -30.06 34.13
C ASN A 461 20.74 -30.29 33.29
N LEU A 462 20.88 -30.95 32.14
CA LEU A 462 19.75 -31.56 31.44
C LEU A 462 19.35 -32.92 32.06
N GLU A 463 20.24 -33.57 32.82
CA GLU A 463 19.93 -34.84 33.52
C GLU A 463 19.00 -34.67 34.73
N LYS A 464 18.92 -33.46 35.31
CA LYS A 464 18.05 -33.19 36.47
C LYS A 464 16.55 -33.07 36.09
N TYR A 465 16.25 -32.74 34.84
CA TYR A 465 14.87 -32.57 34.37
C TYR A 465 14.20 -33.91 33.99
N GLU A 466 14.99 -34.91 33.58
CA GLU A 466 14.46 -36.23 33.24
C GLU A 466 14.18 -37.09 34.49
N ALA A 467 14.90 -36.88 35.59
CA ALA A 467 14.67 -37.58 36.85
C ALA A 467 13.39 -37.15 37.60
N GLU A 468 12.84 -35.97 37.30
CA GLU A 468 11.60 -35.47 37.92
C GLU A 468 10.33 -35.97 37.20
N LEU A 469 10.44 -36.52 35.98
CA LEU A 469 9.31 -37.05 35.21
C LEU A 469 9.04 -38.55 35.44
N GLU A 470 9.98 -39.30 36.03
CA GLU A 470 9.83 -40.74 36.31
C GLU A 470 9.36 -41.05 37.75
N GLY A 471 9.06 -40.02 38.56
CA GLY A 471 8.74 -40.15 39.99
C GLY A 471 7.27 -40.36 40.36
N GLU A 472 6.31 -40.19 39.44
CA GLU A 472 4.87 -40.30 39.73
C GLU A 472 4.20 -41.41 38.91
N ALA A 473 4.67 -42.65 39.08
CA ALA A 473 3.93 -43.83 38.64
C ALA A 473 4.08 -44.94 39.69
N GLY A 474 3.14 -45.03 40.63
CA GLY A 474 3.09 -46.18 41.54
C GLY A 474 2.04 -46.17 42.64
N VAL A 475 0.87 -46.75 42.32
CA VAL A 475 0.10 -47.70 43.15
C VAL A 475 -0.69 -47.17 44.38
N ASP A 476 -2.02 -47.22 44.30
CA ASP A 476 -2.93 -48.22 44.96
C ASP A 476 -4.40 -47.73 44.75
N GLU A 477 -5.23 -48.34 43.90
CA GLU A 477 -5.99 -49.60 44.03
C GLU A 477 -7.11 -49.61 45.10
N THR A 478 -8.25 -50.23 44.72
CA THR A 478 -9.45 -50.65 45.50
C THR A 478 -10.64 -49.64 45.48
N VAL A 479 -11.94 -49.97 45.35
CA VAL A 479 -12.71 -51.23 45.32
C VAL A 479 -14.22 -50.92 45.08
N TYR A 480 -14.94 -51.81 44.36
CA TYR A 480 -16.42 -52.00 44.24
C TYR A 480 -17.30 -50.87 43.64
N GLY A 481 -18.34 -51.11 42.83
CA GLY A 481 -19.05 -52.31 42.39
C GLY A 481 -20.49 -51.93 41.96
N SER A 482 -21.07 -52.69 41.01
CA SER A 482 -22.51 -52.86 40.69
C SER A 482 -23.34 -51.62 40.27
N GLU A 483 -24.46 -51.67 39.57
CA GLU A 483 -25.20 -52.57 38.66
C GLU A 483 -26.37 -51.66 38.16
N ASP A 484 -26.96 -52.03 37.03
CA ASP A 484 -28.39 -51.93 36.77
C ASP A 484 -29.12 -50.62 36.39
N ASN A 485 -29.92 -50.79 35.31
CA ASN A 485 -31.32 -50.34 35.12
C ASN A 485 -31.58 -48.86 34.76
N ASN A 486 -32.56 -48.46 33.95
CA ASN A 486 -33.52 -49.13 33.07
C ASN A 486 -34.18 -48.02 32.20
N GLU A 487 -34.87 -48.43 31.13
CA GLU A 487 -36.16 -47.92 30.60
C GLU A 487 -36.45 -46.40 30.54
N GLU A 488 -36.77 -45.83 29.36
CA GLU A 488 -38.03 -45.91 28.60
C GLU A 488 -39.08 -44.87 29.04
N LEU A 489 -39.92 -44.43 28.07
CA LEU A 489 -41.15 -43.61 28.15
C LEU A 489 -40.97 -42.08 28.08
N ALA A 490 -41.40 -41.45 26.97
CA ALA A 490 -42.79 -41.05 26.64
C ALA A 490 -43.23 -39.84 27.51
N GLU A 491 -44.03 -38.86 27.11
CA GLU A 491 -44.91 -38.58 25.98
C GLU A 491 -45.33 -37.10 26.20
N ASP A 492 -45.84 -36.46 25.15
CA ASP A 492 -46.88 -35.44 25.17
C ASP A 492 -46.73 -34.16 26.03
N LEU A 493 -46.82 -33.00 25.36
CA LEU A 493 -48.10 -32.25 25.31
C LEU A 493 -47.89 -30.93 24.57
N ASP A 494 -48.55 -30.83 23.42
CA ASP A 494 -49.16 -29.59 22.92
C ASP A 494 -49.96 -28.94 24.05
N ASP A 495 -49.83 -27.62 24.24
CA ASP A 495 -51.01 -26.74 24.32
C ASP A 495 -50.64 -25.25 24.50
N ALA A 496 -51.55 -24.43 23.96
CA ALA A 496 -51.75 -23.01 24.22
C ALA A 496 -50.88 -22.00 23.45
N ARG A 497 -51.14 -22.01 22.15
CA ARG A 497 -51.39 -20.82 21.32
C ARG A 497 -52.38 -19.84 22.01
N ASP A 498 -52.19 -18.55 21.74
CA ASP A 498 -53.16 -17.44 21.83
C ASP A 498 -53.50 -16.82 23.20
N ALA A 499 -52.78 -15.74 23.54
CA ALA A 499 -53.24 -14.55 24.27
C ALA A 499 -52.02 -13.64 24.49
N ILE A 500 -51.93 -12.35 24.19
CA ILE A 500 -52.87 -11.27 23.89
C ILE A 500 -52.04 -10.16 23.23
N LEU A 501 -52.59 -9.57 22.16
CA LEU A 501 -52.24 -8.23 21.70
C LEU A 501 -52.78 -7.20 22.70
N GLU A 502 -51.90 -6.38 23.27
CA GLU A 502 -52.13 -4.94 23.52
C GLU A 502 -50.80 -4.19 23.44
#